data_AF-K8X7Z1-F1
#
_entry.id   AF-K8X7Z1-F1
#
_cell.length_a   1.000
_cell.length_b   1.000
_cell.length_c   1.000
_cell.angle_alpha   90.00
_cell.angle_beta   90.00
_cell.angle_gamma   90.00
#
_symmetry.space_group_name_H-M   'P 1'
#
loop_
_entity.id
_entity.type
_entity.pdbx_description
1 polymer ?
#
loop_
_entity_poly.entity_id
_entity_poly.type
_entity_poly.pdbx_seq_one_letter_code
_entity_poly.pdbx_strand_id
1 'polypeptide(L)'
;MAEPSPQKTPVIFQAGASSRGRSFAAKYGEGLFVNVLNSSLSRAITGDIRDQTEAAGRKRGDVKIYTILTAVIADSDAEAERKYREYASQEGAMALFGGFSGLDLAKFDKGSPLNTGSTNAIQTVLDLFTTLDSSRQWTPADIADHMSIGGVEPVLVGSPETVVDEIERWIDKGDLDGINLSYAVTPHDIDAFVDTVVTELQNRGRVWKDYERSPLREYLSGEGNRRLSSNHPGVCRSVAVRQTRGAVGGRYHAASRGQEIVPRPRLAAGVCWLCQRTVRIILRFRNSSIPRRPCSRPMPERLMPPNGSSAPTALTPLTNTIPASTRSATRAACSGSVVKT
;
A
#
# COMPACT_ATOMS: atom_id res chain seq x y z
N MET A 1 -13.71 -16.25 -15.54
CA MET A 1 -13.74 -14.76 -15.58
C MET A 1 -14.63 -14.29 -14.45
N ALA A 2 -14.25 -13.22 -13.76
CA ALA A 2 -15.10 -12.59 -12.77
C ALA A 2 -16.02 -11.55 -13.45
N GLU A 3 -17.23 -11.38 -12.94
CA GLU A 3 -18.12 -10.30 -13.35
C GLU A 3 -17.60 -8.92 -12.85
N PRO A 4 -17.96 -7.80 -13.51
CA PRO A 4 -17.49 -6.47 -13.09
C PRO A 4 -17.99 -6.07 -11.70
N SER A 5 -17.07 -5.85 -10.75
CA SER A 5 -17.41 -5.37 -9.40
C SER A 5 -17.86 -3.89 -9.40
N PRO A 6 -18.46 -3.38 -8.30
CA PRO A 6 -18.86 -1.97 -8.16
C PRO A 6 -17.73 -0.97 -8.40
N GLN A 7 -16.48 -1.35 -8.11
CA GLN A 7 -15.30 -0.50 -8.36
C GLN A 7 -14.53 -0.86 -9.63
N LYS A 8 -14.66 -2.10 -10.16
CA LYS A 8 -13.84 -2.69 -11.25
C LYS A 8 -12.37 -2.79 -10.86
N THR A 9 -11.71 -1.66 -10.66
CA THR A 9 -10.39 -1.57 -10.07
C THR A 9 -10.54 -1.25 -8.58
N PRO A 10 -9.93 -2.01 -7.66
CA PRO A 10 -9.92 -1.65 -6.23
C PRO A 10 -9.27 -0.28 -6.03
N VAL A 11 -9.50 0.34 -4.86
CA VAL A 11 -8.76 1.55 -4.49
C VAL A 11 -7.28 1.20 -4.41
N ILE A 12 -6.42 2.01 -5.05
CA ILE A 12 -4.99 1.72 -5.15
C ILE A 12 -4.25 2.49 -4.06
N PHE A 13 -3.86 1.80 -3.00
CA PHE A 13 -2.91 2.32 -2.02
C PHE A 13 -1.47 1.97 -2.41
N GLN A 14 -0.55 2.88 -2.10
CA GLN A 14 0.89 2.71 -2.29
C GLN A 14 1.61 3.14 -1.00
N ALA A 15 2.74 2.51 -0.69
CA ALA A 15 3.63 2.94 0.37
C ALA A 15 5.05 3.10 -0.18
N GLY A 16 5.68 4.25 0.02
CA GLY A 16 7.03 4.50 -0.47
C GLY A 16 7.48 5.94 -0.31
N ALA A 17 8.47 6.16 0.56
CA ALA A 17 9.03 7.48 0.83
C ALA A 17 10.09 7.93 -0.20
N SER A 18 10.68 7.00 -0.96
CA SER A 18 11.72 7.33 -1.94
C SER A 18 11.17 8.16 -3.09
N SER A 19 12.01 8.98 -3.73
CA SER A 19 11.61 9.79 -4.90
C SER A 19 10.91 8.95 -5.98
N ARG A 20 11.46 7.78 -6.30
CA ARG A 20 10.87 6.84 -7.25
C ARG A 20 9.54 6.22 -6.77
N GLY A 21 9.44 5.91 -5.47
CA GLY A 21 8.19 5.46 -4.86
C GLY A 21 7.09 6.52 -4.95
N ARG A 22 7.41 7.76 -4.58
CA ARG A 22 6.51 8.92 -4.68
C ARG A 22 6.08 9.18 -6.12
N SER A 23 6.98 9.12 -7.11
CA SER A 23 6.59 9.29 -8.52
C SER A 23 5.69 8.17 -9.02
N PHE A 24 5.89 6.93 -8.55
CA PHE A 24 5.01 5.81 -8.89
C PHE A 24 3.62 6.00 -8.27
N ALA A 25 3.55 6.38 -6.98
CA ALA A 25 2.30 6.68 -6.29
C ALA A 25 1.56 7.87 -6.90
N ALA A 26 2.27 8.95 -7.24
CA ALA A 26 1.72 10.11 -7.94
C ALA A 26 1.02 9.71 -9.24
N LYS A 27 1.58 8.74 -9.97
CA LYS A 27 1.01 8.27 -11.23
C LYS A 27 -0.16 7.28 -11.07
N TYR A 28 -0.11 6.38 -10.10
CA TYR A 28 -1.03 5.21 -10.02
C TYR A 28 -1.83 5.08 -8.72
N GLY A 29 -1.47 5.81 -7.67
CA GLY A 29 -2.09 5.70 -6.35
C GLY A 29 -3.33 6.58 -6.24
N GLU A 30 -4.32 6.13 -5.47
CA GLU A 30 -5.44 6.93 -4.97
C GLU A 30 -5.21 7.29 -3.49
N GLY A 31 -4.46 6.45 -2.77
CA GLY A 31 -3.94 6.72 -1.43
C GLY A 31 -2.44 6.44 -1.34
N LEU A 32 -1.72 7.24 -0.58
CA LEU A 32 -0.29 7.10 -0.34
C LEU A 32 -0.01 7.14 1.16
N PHE A 33 0.58 6.06 1.67
CA PHE A 33 1.15 6.02 3.02
C PHE A 33 2.56 6.57 3.00
N VAL A 34 2.78 7.62 3.80
CA VAL A 34 4.08 8.23 4.04
C VAL A 34 4.45 8.05 5.51
N ASN A 35 5.72 7.77 5.78
CA ASN A 35 6.25 7.94 7.14
C ASN A 35 6.89 9.32 7.19
N VAL A 36 6.28 10.23 7.93
CA VAL A 36 6.83 11.55 8.17
C VAL A 36 7.31 11.61 9.62
N LEU A 37 8.59 11.84 9.78
CA LEU A 37 9.29 11.83 11.06
C LEU A 37 8.90 12.98 11.99
N ASN A 38 8.63 14.15 11.40
CA ASN A 38 8.14 15.29 12.16
C ASN A 38 7.10 16.10 11.37
N SER A 39 6.15 16.67 12.09
CA SER A 39 5.07 17.49 11.54
C SER A 39 5.52 18.74 10.76
N SER A 40 6.76 19.21 10.92
CA SER A 40 7.27 20.36 10.15
C SER A 40 7.73 19.96 8.75
N LEU A 41 8.13 18.71 8.56
CA LEU A 41 8.58 18.17 7.27
C LEU A 41 7.41 17.69 6.40
N SER A 42 6.25 17.43 6.99
CA SER A 42 5.07 16.90 6.29
C SER A 42 4.67 17.78 5.11
N ARG A 43 4.59 19.11 5.29
CA ARG A 43 4.16 20.04 4.21
C ARG A 43 5.06 20.03 2.99
N ALA A 44 6.38 19.90 3.18
CA ALA A 44 7.31 19.80 2.06
C ALA A 44 7.12 18.49 1.30
N ILE A 45 6.90 17.38 2.04
CA ILE A 45 6.68 16.06 1.46
C ILE A 45 5.34 15.99 0.72
N THR A 46 4.25 16.48 1.34
CA THR A 46 2.92 16.51 0.71
C THR A 46 2.92 17.42 -0.51
N GLY A 47 3.56 18.59 -0.43
CA GLY A 47 3.77 19.49 -1.57
C GLY A 47 4.41 18.79 -2.77
N ASP A 48 5.55 18.12 -2.55
CA ASP A 48 6.27 17.37 -3.59
C ASP A 48 5.41 16.24 -4.20
N ILE A 49 4.65 15.51 -3.38
CA ILE A 49 3.74 14.47 -3.89
C ILE A 49 2.64 15.08 -4.77
N ARG A 50 2.05 16.19 -4.35
CA ARG A 50 1.00 16.88 -5.10
C ARG A 50 1.53 17.46 -6.41
N ASP A 51 2.75 18.02 -6.41
CA ASP A 51 3.45 18.51 -7.61
C ASP A 51 3.73 17.38 -8.59
N GLN A 52 4.23 16.23 -8.11
CA GLN A 52 4.47 15.05 -8.95
C GLN A 52 3.16 14.47 -9.51
N THR A 53 2.06 14.54 -8.75
CA THR A 53 0.74 14.09 -9.19
C THR A 53 0.24 14.96 -10.34
N GLU A 54 0.41 16.27 -10.24
CA GLU A 54 0.09 17.22 -11.30
C GLU A 54 0.97 17.03 -12.54
N ALA A 55 2.28 16.84 -12.36
CA ALA A 55 3.22 16.53 -13.45
C ALA A 55 2.88 15.21 -14.17
N ALA A 56 2.21 14.26 -13.48
CA ALA A 56 1.71 13.03 -14.07
C ALA A 56 0.39 13.18 -14.85
N GLY A 57 -0.15 14.41 -14.96
CA GLY A 57 -1.40 14.70 -15.67
C GLY A 57 -2.67 14.45 -14.85
N ARG A 58 -2.54 14.33 -13.52
CA ARG A 58 -3.66 14.12 -12.58
C ARG A 58 -3.92 15.39 -11.78
N LYS A 59 -5.02 15.45 -11.03
CA LYS A 59 -5.27 16.60 -10.13
C LYS A 59 -4.46 16.44 -8.85
N ARG A 60 -3.98 17.54 -8.28
CA ARG A 60 -3.20 17.57 -7.02
C ARG A 60 -3.87 16.82 -5.85
N GLY A 61 -5.21 16.77 -5.82
CA GLY A 61 -6.00 16.08 -4.80
C GLY A 61 -6.39 14.64 -5.14
N ASP A 62 -5.98 14.09 -6.30
CA ASP A 62 -6.32 12.73 -6.73
C ASP A 62 -5.55 11.64 -5.94
N VAL A 63 -4.52 12.02 -5.18
CA VAL A 63 -3.77 11.15 -4.26
C VAL A 63 -4.01 11.64 -2.84
N LYS A 64 -4.66 10.81 -2.02
CA LYS A 64 -4.86 11.06 -0.59
C LYS A 64 -3.63 10.66 0.20
N ILE A 65 -3.09 11.58 1.00
CA ILE A 65 -1.82 11.37 1.69
C ILE A 65 -2.08 11.09 3.18
N TYR A 66 -1.61 9.94 3.64
CA TYR A 66 -1.79 9.47 5.01
C TYR A 66 -0.44 9.30 5.69
N THR A 67 -0.26 9.90 6.85
CA THR A 67 0.90 9.62 7.70
C THR A 67 0.56 8.55 8.73
N ILE A 68 1.52 7.69 9.05
CA ILE A 68 1.37 6.78 10.19
C ILE A 68 1.58 7.54 11.50
N LEU A 69 0.74 7.27 12.50
CA LEU A 69 0.86 7.76 13.87
C LEU A 69 0.48 6.63 14.82
N THR A 70 1.23 6.47 15.91
CA THR A 70 0.81 5.65 17.06
C THR A 70 0.25 6.58 18.14
N ALA A 71 -0.78 6.15 18.86
CA ALA A 71 -1.35 6.91 19.98
C ALA A 71 -1.36 6.07 21.27
N VAL A 72 -0.91 6.65 22.38
CA VAL A 72 -1.05 6.11 23.73
C VAL A 72 -1.95 7.06 24.51
N ILE A 73 -3.17 6.60 24.81
CA ILE A 73 -4.25 7.44 25.34
C ILE A 73 -4.61 7.03 26.77
N ALA A 74 -4.87 8.03 27.60
CA ALA A 74 -5.49 7.87 28.91
C ALA A 74 -6.27 9.12 29.31
N ASP A 75 -6.97 9.09 30.44
CA ASP A 75 -7.82 10.21 30.88
C ASP A 75 -7.05 11.50 31.18
N SER A 76 -5.72 11.42 31.36
CA SER A 76 -4.84 12.58 31.54
C SER A 76 -3.48 12.35 30.91
N ASP A 77 -2.79 13.43 30.56
CA ASP A 77 -1.44 13.35 29.99
C ASP A 77 -0.46 12.61 30.91
N ALA A 78 -0.53 12.86 32.22
CA ALA A 78 0.34 12.21 33.19
C ALA A 78 0.11 10.68 33.26
N GLU A 79 -1.12 10.24 33.06
CA GLU A 79 -1.45 8.82 33.00
C GLU A 79 -1.00 8.20 31.67
N ALA A 80 -1.22 8.88 30.55
CA ALA A 80 -0.78 8.41 29.24
C ALA A 80 0.75 8.22 29.22
N GLU A 81 1.49 9.16 29.82
CA GLU A 81 2.94 9.08 30.02
C GLU A 81 3.36 7.89 30.89
N ARG A 82 2.58 7.55 31.92
CA ARG A 82 2.83 6.36 32.74
C ARG A 82 2.61 5.09 31.91
N LYS A 83 1.53 5.02 31.14
CA LYS A 83 1.24 3.88 30.24
C LYS A 83 2.32 3.73 29.16
N TYR A 84 2.77 4.83 28.57
CA TYR A 84 3.87 4.83 27.60
C TYR A 84 5.11 4.16 28.18
N ARG A 85 5.53 4.57 29.38
CA ARG A 85 6.70 3.97 30.06
C ARG A 85 6.50 2.49 30.41
N GLU A 86 5.27 2.07 30.70
CA GLU A 86 4.94 0.66 30.97
C GLU A 86 5.04 -0.20 29.71
N TYR A 87 4.63 0.33 28.55
CA TYR A 87 4.63 -0.39 27.27
C TYR A 87 6.00 -0.36 26.56
N ALA A 88 6.81 0.65 26.86
CA ALA A 88 8.13 0.86 26.25
C ALA A 88 9.09 -0.31 26.51
N SER A 89 9.68 -0.85 25.45
CA SER A 89 10.72 -1.88 25.56
C SER A 89 11.94 -1.55 24.68
N GLN A 90 13.02 -1.10 25.33
CA GLN A 90 14.29 -0.83 24.64
C GLN A 90 14.84 -2.08 23.93
N GLU A 91 14.75 -3.26 24.56
CA GLU A 91 15.25 -4.50 23.96
C GLU A 91 14.46 -4.88 22.70
N GLY A 92 13.12 -4.77 22.75
CA GLY A 92 12.25 -4.97 21.60
C GLY A 92 12.55 -3.95 20.48
N ALA A 93 12.75 -2.69 20.84
CA ALA A 93 13.11 -1.64 19.90
C ALA A 93 14.45 -1.90 19.20
N MET A 94 15.48 -2.31 19.95
CA MET A 94 16.79 -2.66 19.38
C MET A 94 16.71 -3.88 18.45
N ALA A 95 15.89 -4.88 18.79
CA ALA A 95 15.69 -6.06 17.94
C ALA A 95 14.96 -5.69 16.63
N LEU A 96 13.88 -4.91 16.71
CA LEU A 96 13.18 -4.36 15.55
C LEU A 96 14.13 -3.54 14.68
N PHE A 97 14.93 -2.70 15.34
CA PHE A 97 15.89 -1.83 14.69
C PHE A 97 16.96 -2.60 13.92
N GLY A 98 17.54 -3.64 14.53
CA GLY A 98 18.47 -4.52 13.83
C GLY A 98 17.85 -5.20 12.61
N GLY A 99 16.56 -5.57 12.70
CA GLY A 99 15.81 -6.17 11.60
C GLY A 99 15.65 -5.27 10.37
N PHE A 100 15.25 -4.00 10.55
CA PHE A 100 15.00 -3.12 9.40
C PHE A 100 16.25 -2.38 8.90
N SER A 101 17.17 -2.02 9.80
CA SER A 101 18.37 -1.25 9.44
C SER A 101 19.56 -2.13 9.06
N GLY A 102 19.55 -3.40 9.50
CA GLY A 102 20.71 -4.29 9.44
C GLY A 102 21.81 -3.94 10.44
N LEU A 103 21.59 -2.96 11.33
CA LEU A 103 22.55 -2.50 12.32
C LEU A 103 22.19 -3.04 13.72
N ASP A 104 23.08 -3.85 14.28
CA ASP A 104 22.94 -4.38 15.63
C ASP A 104 23.47 -3.37 16.67
N LEU A 105 22.57 -2.60 17.26
CA LEU A 105 22.89 -1.58 18.26
C LEU A 105 23.49 -2.16 19.55
N ALA A 106 23.28 -3.45 19.85
CA ALA A 106 23.83 -4.07 21.06
C ALA A 106 25.36 -4.20 21.03
N LYS A 107 25.98 -4.05 19.85
CA LYS A 107 27.43 -4.07 19.66
C LYS A 107 28.10 -2.72 19.91
N PHE A 108 27.33 -1.65 20.09
CA PHE A 108 27.85 -0.30 20.30
C PHE A 108 27.76 0.08 21.78
N ASP A 109 28.64 0.99 22.21
CA ASP A 109 28.52 1.59 23.53
C ASP A 109 27.25 2.44 23.61
N LYS A 110 26.42 2.20 24.62
CA LYS A 110 25.07 2.77 24.73
C LYS A 110 25.08 4.28 24.94
N GLY A 111 26.10 4.83 25.61
CA GLY A 111 26.20 6.25 25.95
C GLY A 111 27.05 7.06 24.97
N SER A 112 27.73 6.40 24.05
CA SER A 112 28.57 7.06 23.05
C SER A 112 27.76 7.37 21.78
N PRO A 113 27.92 8.57 21.19
CA PRO A 113 27.33 8.89 19.91
C PRO A 113 27.69 7.86 18.83
N LEU A 114 26.71 7.49 18.01
CA LEU A 114 26.98 6.70 16.81
C LEU A 114 27.84 7.53 15.85
N ASN A 115 29.07 7.08 15.60
CA ASN A 115 29.99 7.77 14.69
C ASN A 115 29.97 7.16 13.28
N THR A 116 30.13 8.02 12.27
CA THR A 116 29.99 7.76 10.82
C THR A 116 31.06 6.85 10.19
N GLY A 117 31.90 6.21 11.00
CA GLY A 117 33.15 5.59 10.54
C GLY A 117 33.04 4.18 9.93
N SER A 118 31.89 3.49 10.00
CA SER A 118 31.93 2.02 9.86
C SER A 118 31.03 1.37 8.80
N THR A 119 29.90 1.93 8.34
CA THR A 119 29.10 1.34 7.23
C THR A 119 28.06 2.31 6.62
N ASN A 120 27.62 2.05 5.39
CA ASN A 120 26.47 2.77 4.76
C ASN A 120 25.17 2.66 5.58
N ALA A 121 24.99 1.57 6.33
CA ALA A 121 23.82 1.36 7.19
C ALA A 121 23.80 2.36 8.35
N ILE A 122 24.96 2.57 9.00
CA ILE A 122 25.09 3.56 10.09
C ILE A 122 24.82 4.98 9.57
N GLN A 123 25.29 5.32 8.37
CA GLN A 123 25.01 6.63 7.77
C GLN A 123 23.51 6.83 7.53
N THR A 124 22.81 5.83 6.97
CA THR A 124 21.36 5.91 6.74
C THR A 124 20.58 6.12 8.05
N VAL A 125 21.00 5.42 9.11
CA VAL A 125 20.42 5.57 10.45
C VAL A 125 20.67 6.96 11.00
N LEU A 126 21.92 7.43 10.93
CA LEU A 126 22.29 8.75 11.41
C LEU A 126 21.56 9.86 10.65
N ASP A 127 21.41 9.73 9.33
CA ASP A 127 20.65 10.67 8.51
C ASP A 127 19.18 10.72 8.96
N LEU A 128 18.58 9.56 9.27
CA LEU A 128 17.21 9.48 9.77
C LEU A 128 17.04 10.24 11.09
N PHE A 129 17.89 9.94 12.07
CA PHE A 129 17.80 10.54 13.41
C PHE A 129 18.28 12.00 13.45
N THR A 130 19.24 12.38 12.61
CA THR A 130 19.63 13.79 12.43
C THR A 130 18.50 14.59 11.77
N THR A 131 17.72 13.97 10.88
CA THR A 131 16.51 14.59 10.30
C THR A 131 15.40 14.74 11.34
N LEU A 132 15.28 13.79 12.28
CA LEU A 132 14.37 13.88 13.41
C LEU A 132 14.73 15.06 14.33
N ASP A 133 15.98 15.12 14.77
CA ASP A 133 16.52 16.20 15.59
C ASP A 133 18.01 16.42 15.29
N SER A 134 18.30 17.53 14.61
CA SER A 134 19.67 17.91 14.21
C SER A 134 20.43 18.64 15.33
N SER A 135 19.78 18.98 16.44
CA SER A 135 20.40 19.72 17.54
C SER A 135 21.17 18.84 18.52
N ARG A 136 20.98 17.52 18.45
CA ARG A 136 21.60 16.53 19.35
C ARG A 136 22.40 15.49 18.60
N GLN A 137 23.35 14.87 19.31
CA GLN A 137 23.98 13.64 18.86
C GLN A 137 23.20 12.45 19.40
N TRP A 138 22.94 11.48 18.54
CA TRP A 138 22.15 10.30 18.89
C TRP A 138 23.04 9.15 19.35
N THR A 139 22.78 8.66 20.56
CA THR A 139 23.40 7.44 21.09
C THR A 139 22.52 6.22 20.79
N PRO A 140 23.04 4.99 20.84
CA PRO A 140 22.22 3.78 20.72
C PRO A 140 21.10 3.70 21.77
N ALA A 141 21.32 4.21 23.00
CA ALA A 141 20.29 4.28 24.02
C ALA A 141 19.16 5.23 23.62
N ASP A 142 19.50 6.41 23.11
CA ASP A 142 18.49 7.39 22.65
C ASP A 142 17.63 6.86 21.51
N ILE A 143 18.26 6.12 20.59
CA ILE A 143 17.55 5.48 19.47
C ILE A 143 16.60 4.41 20.02
N ALA A 144 17.07 3.57 20.94
CA ALA A 144 16.24 2.55 21.56
C ALA A 144 15.05 3.16 22.33
N ASP A 145 15.28 4.25 23.06
CA ASP A 145 14.24 4.99 23.80
C ASP A 145 13.20 5.60 22.86
N HIS A 146 13.66 6.26 21.80
CA HIS A 146 12.75 6.85 20.80
C HIS A 146 11.90 5.77 20.11
N MET A 147 12.49 4.62 19.85
CA MET A 147 11.84 3.52 19.13
C MET A 147 11.09 2.53 20.01
N SER A 148 11.03 2.80 21.32
CA SER A 148 10.44 1.90 22.30
C SER A 148 8.97 1.57 22.05
N ILE A 149 8.27 2.44 21.32
CA ILE A 149 6.91 2.24 20.82
C ILE A 149 6.83 2.80 19.39
N GLY A 150 6.11 2.14 18.48
CA GLY A 150 5.88 2.65 17.10
C GLY A 150 7.09 2.55 16.15
N GLY A 151 8.27 2.18 16.63
CA GLY A 151 9.46 2.14 15.78
C GLY A 151 9.95 3.56 15.46
N VAL A 152 10.10 3.92 14.18
CA VAL A 152 10.58 5.27 13.79
C VAL A 152 9.45 6.26 13.51
N GLU A 153 8.20 5.87 13.75
CA GLU A 153 7.05 6.73 13.54
C GLU A 153 6.74 7.59 14.77
N PRO A 154 6.07 8.74 14.60
CA PRO A 154 5.66 9.57 15.72
C PRO A 154 4.66 8.84 16.64
N VAL A 155 4.91 8.93 17.94
CA VAL A 155 3.99 8.47 19.00
C VAL A 155 3.37 9.69 19.67
N LEU A 156 2.04 9.76 19.66
CA LEU A 156 1.26 10.76 20.38
C LEU A 156 0.88 10.20 21.74
N VAL A 157 1.29 10.86 22.81
CA VAL A 157 1.04 10.43 24.20
C VAL A 157 0.26 11.53 24.90
N GLY A 158 -0.95 11.23 25.37
CA GLY A 158 -1.74 12.24 26.06
C GLY A 158 -3.19 11.85 26.36
N SER A 159 -3.90 12.84 26.90
CA SER A 159 -5.36 12.86 26.97
C SER A 159 -6.00 12.86 25.58
N PRO A 160 -7.30 12.50 25.45
CA PRO A 160 -8.00 12.58 24.18
C PRO A 160 -7.89 13.96 23.53
N GLU A 161 -8.02 15.04 24.31
CA GLU A 161 -7.88 16.41 23.82
C GLU A 161 -6.47 16.68 23.26
N THR A 162 -5.43 16.31 24.01
CA THR A 162 -4.03 16.46 23.57
C THR A 162 -3.76 15.69 22.27
N VAL A 163 -4.25 14.45 22.16
CA VAL A 163 -4.06 13.63 20.97
C VAL A 163 -4.83 14.19 19.77
N VAL A 164 -6.06 14.68 19.97
CA VAL A 164 -6.85 15.31 18.91
C VAL A 164 -6.19 16.59 18.40
N ASP A 165 -5.73 17.46 19.31
CA ASP A 165 -5.03 18.70 18.97
C ASP A 165 -3.78 18.40 18.12
N GLU A 166 -3.04 17.36 18.48
CA GLU A 166 -1.88 16.92 17.72
C GLU A 166 -2.26 16.34 16.35
N ILE A 167 -3.30 15.51 16.25
CA ILE A 167 -3.79 14.99 14.96
C ILE A 167 -4.19 16.14 14.03
N GLU A 168 -4.94 17.13 14.54
CA GLU A 168 -5.31 18.32 13.78
C GLU A 168 -4.07 19.11 13.35
N ARG A 169 -3.08 19.27 14.24
CA ARG A 169 -1.81 19.92 13.92
C ARG A 169 -1.07 19.22 12.78
N TRP A 170 -1.00 17.88 12.80
CA TRP A 170 -0.41 17.08 11.73
C TRP A 170 -1.15 17.25 10.41
N ILE A 171 -2.48 17.19 10.44
CA ILE A 171 -3.34 17.34 9.25
C ILE A 171 -3.22 18.74 8.66
N ASP A 172 -3.50 19.78 9.46
CA ASP A 172 -3.62 21.15 8.97
C ASP A 172 -2.25 21.75 8.62
N LYS A 173 -1.24 21.60 9.49
CA LYS A 173 0.10 22.11 9.19
C LYS A 173 0.78 21.28 8.12
N GLY A 174 0.52 19.98 8.06
CA GLY A 174 1.17 19.07 7.12
C GLY A 174 0.50 18.90 5.77
N ASP A 175 -0.72 19.41 5.58
CA ASP A 175 -1.52 19.18 4.38
C ASP A 175 -1.75 17.68 4.10
N LEU A 176 -2.00 16.92 5.17
CA LEU A 176 -2.34 15.49 5.10
C LEU A 176 -3.86 15.33 4.91
N ASP A 177 -4.26 14.27 4.21
CA ASP A 177 -5.67 13.94 4.01
C ASP A 177 -6.21 13.00 5.10
N GLY A 178 -5.34 12.43 5.94
CA GLY A 178 -5.70 11.61 7.08
C GLY A 178 -4.52 10.95 7.75
N ILE A 179 -4.82 10.00 8.63
CA ILE A 179 -3.83 9.24 9.41
C ILE A 179 -3.99 7.74 9.15
N ASN A 180 -2.89 7.01 9.23
CA ASN A 180 -2.85 5.56 9.35
C ASN A 180 -2.56 5.24 10.81
N LEU A 181 -3.59 4.86 11.59
CA LEU A 181 -3.44 4.64 13.02
C LEU A 181 -2.73 3.31 13.29
N SER A 182 -1.63 3.38 14.03
CA SER A 182 -0.89 2.26 14.61
C SER A 182 -1.20 2.16 16.11
N TYR A 183 -0.79 1.07 16.75
CA TYR A 183 -1.12 0.77 18.15
C TYR A 183 0.11 0.30 18.93
N ALA A 184 0.15 0.58 20.24
CA ALA A 184 1.15 0.01 21.13
C ALA A 184 0.67 -1.35 21.67
N VAL A 185 -0.60 -1.42 22.09
CA VAL A 185 -1.26 -2.60 22.64
C VAL A 185 -2.64 -2.78 21.99
N THR A 186 -2.84 -3.94 21.36
CA THR A 186 -4.11 -4.30 20.71
C THR A 186 -4.88 -5.35 21.52
N PRO A 187 -6.23 -5.30 21.61
CA PRO A 187 -7.14 -4.33 20.97
C PRO A 187 -7.36 -3.02 21.77
N HIS A 188 -6.91 -2.96 23.02
CA HIS A 188 -7.23 -1.89 23.96
C HIS A 188 -7.00 -0.47 23.42
N ASP A 189 -5.89 -0.20 22.74
CA ASP A 189 -5.60 1.15 22.24
C ASP A 189 -6.56 1.58 21.12
N ILE A 190 -7.04 0.63 20.32
CA ILE A 190 -8.00 0.90 19.25
C ILE A 190 -9.35 1.25 19.87
N ASP A 191 -9.79 0.50 20.87
CA ASP A 191 -11.06 0.76 21.57
C ASP A 191 -11.01 2.14 22.25
N ALA A 192 -9.92 2.45 22.98
CA ALA A 192 -9.73 3.75 23.60
C ALA A 192 -9.73 4.90 22.58
N PHE A 193 -9.07 4.72 21.43
CA PHE A 193 -9.07 5.72 20.35
C PHE A 193 -10.47 5.94 19.77
N VAL A 194 -11.21 4.87 19.51
CA VAL A 194 -12.58 4.95 18.96
C VAL A 194 -13.53 5.61 19.96
N ASP A 195 -13.51 5.21 21.22
CA ASP A 195 -14.44 5.71 22.22
C ASP A 195 -14.20 7.19 22.56
N THR A 196 -12.94 7.63 22.53
CA THR A 196 -12.56 9.00 22.96
C THR A 196 -12.18 9.91 21.79
N VAL A 197 -11.08 9.60 21.09
CA VAL A 197 -10.50 10.47 20.06
C VAL A 197 -11.41 10.59 18.84
N VAL A 198 -12.02 9.50 18.36
CA VAL A 198 -12.97 9.58 17.22
C VAL A 198 -14.19 10.40 17.60
N THR A 199 -14.75 10.20 18.79
CA THR A 199 -15.88 10.98 19.31
C THR A 199 -15.55 12.48 19.32
N GLU A 200 -14.36 12.85 19.81
CA GLU A 200 -13.94 14.25 19.86
C GLU A 200 -13.65 14.83 18.47
N LEU A 201 -13.03 14.07 17.57
CA LEU A 201 -12.87 14.46 16.16
C LEU A 201 -14.22 14.66 15.46
N GLN A 202 -15.25 13.88 15.80
CA GLN A 202 -16.61 14.07 15.29
C GLN A 202 -17.25 15.35 15.87
N ASN A 203 -17.05 15.65 17.15
CA ASN A 203 -17.52 16.90 17.77
C ASN A 203 -16.91 18.13 17.09
N ARG A 204 -15.63 18.03 16.70
CA ARG A 204 -14.89 19.08 15.96
C ARG A 204 -15.18 19.09 14.45
N GLY A 205 -16.02 18.18 13.94
CA GLY A 205 -16.38 18.11 12.53
C GLY A 205 -15.26 17.63 11.60
N ARG A 206 -14.24 16.94 12.13
CA ARG A 206 -13.10 16.40 11.38
C ARG A 206 -13.36 15.01 10.81
N VAL A 207 -14.24 14.24 11.44
CA VAL A 207 -14.62 12.88 11.02
C VAL A 207 -16.13 12.80 10.83
N TRP A 208 -16.58 12.02 9.86
CA TRP A 208 -18.01 11.80 9.63
C TRP A 208 -18.66 11.07 10.82
N LYS A 209 -19.95 11.32 11.04
CA LYS A 209 -20.73 10.65 12.10
C LYS A 209 -21.21 9.26 11.70
N ASP A 210 -21.41 9.03 10.41
CA ASP A 210 -21.88 7.76 9.86
C ASP A 210 -21.35 7.54 8.44
N TYR A 211 -21.47 6.30 7.94
CA TYR A 211 -20.95 5.83 6.66
C TYR A 211 -22.04 5.84 5.58
N GLU A 212 -22.28 7.00 4.98
CA GLU A 212 -23.36 7.19 4.01
C GLU A 212 -22.99 6.82 2.56
N ARG A 213 -21.70 6.61 2.28
CA ARG A 213 -21.17 6.40 0.91
C ARG A 213 -20.77 4.96 0.66
N SER A 214 -20.82 4.54 -0.61
CA SER A 214 -20.33 3.22 -1.02
C SER A 214 -20.14 3.15 -2.54
N PRO A 215 -18.96 2.73 -3.03
CA PRO A 215 -17.90 1.99 -2.34
C PRO A 215 -16.79 2.89 -1.77
N LEU A 216 -15.74 2.29 -1.16
CA LEU A 216 -14.61 3.00 -0.52
C LEU A 216 -14.10 4.22 -1.30
N ARG A 217 -13.99 4.12 -2.64
CA ARG A 217 -13.52 5.23 -3.49
C ARG A 217 -14.32 6.52 -3.33
N GLU A 218 -15.61 6.47 -3.00
CA GLU A 218 -16.43 7.67 -2.79
C GLU A 218 -16.04 8.45 -1.52
N TYR A 219 -15.44 7.80 -0.52
CA TYR A 219 -14.87 8.49 0.64
C TYR A 219 -13.59 9.24 0.30
N LEU A 220 -12.80 8.75 -0.67
CA LEU A 220 -11.54 9.36 -1.06
C LEU A 220 -11.75 10.45 -2.13
N SER A 221 -12.57 10.14 -3.13
CA SER A 221 -12.69 10.95 -4.36
C SER A 221 -13.97 11.76 -4.44
N GLY A 222 -14.88 11.61 -3.46
CA GLY A 222 -16.17 12.28 -3.43
C GLY A 222 -17.33 11.43 -3.97
N GLU A 223 -18.55 11.86 -3.68
CA GLU A 223 -19.79 11.16 -4.04
C GLU A 223 -19.92 10.92 -5.55
N GLY A 224 -20.43 9.74 -5.94
CA GLY A 224 -20.58 9.34 -7.33
C GLY A 224 -19.29 8.88 -8.02
N ASN A 225 -18.12 9.12 -7.42
CA ASN A 225 -16.81 8.71 -7.98
C ASN A 225 -16.49 7.25 -7.66
N ARG A 226 -17.33 6.34 -8.16
CA ARG A 226 -17.23 4.88 -7.94
C ARG A 226 -16.10 4.22 -8.74
N ARG A 227 -15.67 4.86 -9.82
CA ARG A 227 -14.67 4.37 -10.77
C ARG A 227 -13.44 5.28 -10.75
N LEU A 228 -12.34 4.80 -11.32
CA LEU A 228 -11.14 5.60 -11.53
C LEU A 228 -11.47 6.87 -12.32
N SER A 229 -10.86 7.99 -11.92
CA SER A 229 -11.01 9.26 -12.62
C SER A 229 -10.49 9.14 -14.06
N SER A 230 -11.04 9.92 -15.00
CA SER A 230 -10.67 9.89 -16.42
C SER A 230 -9.17 10.07 -16.68
N ASN A 231 -8.48 10.73 -15.75
CA ASN A 231 -7.06 11.06 -15.84
C ASN A 231 -6.17 9.98 -15.20
N HIS A 232 -6.77 8.96 -14.58
CA HIS A 232 -6.02 7.86 -13.99
C HIS A 232 -5.56 6.86 -15.07
N PRO A 233 -4.28 6.42 -15.08
CA PRO A 233 -3.76 5.52 -16.12
C PRO A 233 -4.47 4.17 -16.20
N GLY A 234 -5.07 3.73 -15.09
CA GLY A 234 -5.85 2.50 -15.01
C GLY A 234 -7.23 2.57 -15.70
N VAL A 235 -7.66 3.72 -16.22
CA VAL A 235 -8.83 3.81 -17.08
C VAL A 235 -8.51 3.10 -18.40
N CYS A 236 -8.91 1.83 -18.51
CA CYS A 236 -8.90 1.13 -19.78
C CYS A 236 -9.72 1.96 -20.78
N ARG A 237 -9.04 2.54 -21.78
CA ARG A 237 -9.70 2.93 -23.02
C ARG A 237 -10.39 1.68 -23.55
N SER A 238 -11.72 1.73 -23.64
CA SER A 238 -12.59 0.59 -23.97
C SER A 238 -11.99 -0.28 -25.07
N VAL A 239 -11.65 -1.53 -24.75
CA VAL A 239 -11.40 -2.54 -25.78
C VAL A 239 -12.76 -2.85 -26.39
N ALA A 240 -13.02 -2.35 -27.59
CA ALA A 240 -14.23 -2.67 -28.33
C ALA A 240 -14.22 -4.18 -28.65
N VAL A 241 -14.93 -4.96 -27.85
CA VAL A 241 -15.17 -6.37 -28.15
C VAL A 241 -16.24 -6.42 -29.24
N ARG A 242 -15.80 -6.42 -30.51
CA ARG A 242 -16.70 -6.65 -31.64
C ARG A 242 -17.13 -8.10 -31.61
N GLN A 243 -18.32 -8.40 -31.08
CA GLN A 243 -18.93 -9.72 -31.23
C GLN A 243 -19.26 -9.93 -32.70
N THR A 244 -18.39 -10.65 -33.43
CA THR A 244 -18.78 -11.22 -34.71
C THR A 244 -19.73 -12.37 -34.42
N ARG A 245 -21.04 -12.17 -34.61
CA ARG A 245 -22.01 -13.27 -34.72
C ARG A 245 -21.67 -14.06 -35.99
N GLY A 246 -20.83 -15.08 -35.87
CA GLY A 246 -20.68 -16.09 -36.89
C GLY A 246 -21.94 -16.95 -36.91
N ALA A 247 -22.78 -16.78 -37.93
CA ALA A 247 -23.88 -17.70 -38.20
C ALA A 247 -23.29 -19.08 -38.55
N VAL A 248 -23.40 -20.04 -37.63
CA VAL A 248 -23.13 -21.45 -37.93
C VAL A 248 -24.41 -22.02 -38.53
N GLY A 249 -24.57 -21.86 -39.84
CA GLY A 249 -25.58 -22.55 -40.64
C GLY A 249 -24.89 -23.59 -41.52
N GLY A 250 -25.10 -24.87 -41.25
CA GLY A 250 -24.56 -25.96 -42.05
C GLY A 250 -25.47 -26.37 -43.21
N ARG A 251 -24.88 -26.60 -44.39
CA ARG A 251 -24.86 -27.86 -45.20
C ARG A 251 -24.70 -27.59 -46.71
N TYR A 252 -23.78 -28.35 -47.31
CA TYR A 252 -23.60 -28.87 -48.70
C TYR A 252 -24.62 -28.40 -49.77
N HIS A 253 -24.29 -27.99 -51.02
CA HIS A 253 -23.44 -28.61 -52.06
C HIS A 253 -23.23 -27.66 -53.28
N ALA A 254 -22.22 -27.99 -54.10
CA ALA A 254 -22.10 -27.86 -55.57
C ALA A 254 -21.63 -26.55 -56.27
N ALA A 255 -20.39 -26.63 -56.74
CA ALA A 255 -19.88 -26.38 -58.10
C ALA A 255 -20.14 -25.05 -58.87
N SER A 256 -19.01 -24.40 -59.16
CA SER A 256 -18.53 -23.94 -60.48
C SER A 256 -18.70 -22.48 -60.93
N ARG A 257 -17.61 -22.07 -61.61
CA ARG A 257 -17.36 -20.96 -62.55
C ARG A 257 -16.85 -19.66 -61.97
N GLY A 258 -15.74 -19.22 -62.56
CA GLY A 258 -14.91 -18.15 -62.08
C GLY A 258 -15.31 -16.78 -62.60
N GLN A 259 -14.58 -15.78 -62.13
CA GLN A 259 -14.12 -14.67 -62.95
C GLN A 259 -12.93 -14.01 -62.26
N GLU A 260 -11.91 -13.79 -63.06
CA GLU A 260 -10.62 -13.20 -62.75
C GLU A 260 -10.64 -11.79 -63.34
N ILE A 261 -10.41 -10.74 -62.55
CA ILE A 261 -10.03 -9.40 -63.05
C ILE A 261 -8.99 -8.75 -62.12
N VAL A 262 -7.72 -8.95 -62.51
CA VAL A 262 -6.56 -8.03 -62.68
C VAL A 262 -6.35 -6.79 -61.76
N PRO A 263 -5.10 -6.52 -61.30
CA PRO A 263 -4.73 -5.38 -60.43
C PRO A 263 -4.05 -4.17 -61.13
N ARG A 264 -3.95 -3.03 -60.40
CA ARG A 264 -2.98 -1.87 -60.44
C ARG A 264 -3.57 -0.49 -60.82
N PRO A 265 -2.90 0.69 -60.54
CA PRO A 265 -1.66 0.96 -59.79
C PRO A 265 -1.75 2.10 -58.72
N ARG A 266 -0.63 2.34 -58.04
CA ARG A 266 -0.33 3.39 -57.03
C ARG A 266 -0.15 4.80 -57.61
N LEU A 267 -0.45 5.81 -56.79
CA LEU A 267 0.23 7.12 -56.63
C LEU A 267 0.03 7.53 -55.14
N ALA A 268 1.04 7.46 -54.25
CA ALA A 268 1.91 8.56 -53.77
C ALA A 268 1.11 9.80 -53.28
N ALA A 269 1.26 10.37 -52.09
CA ALA A 269 2.26 10.25 -51.02
C ALA A 269 1.71 10.86 -49.70
N GLY A 270 2.29 10.45 -48.55
CA GLY A 270 2.44 11.32 -47.38
C GLY A 270 1.59 11.04 -46.14
N VAL A 271 1.90 10.01 -45.33
CA VAL A 271 1.57 10.01 -43.90
C VAL A 271 2.65 9.28 -43.07
N CYS A 272 3.16 10.04 -42.10
CA CYS A 272 3.82 9.75 -40.84
C CYS A 272 4.10 8.27 -40.46
N TRP A 273 5.37 8.00 -40.20
CA TRP A 273 5.92 6.75 -39.69
C TRP A 273 5.79 6.70 -38.15
N LEU A 274 4.90 5.86 -37.62
CA LEU A 274 5.04 5.19 -36.31
C LEU A 274 4.06 4.00 -36.29
N CYS A 275 4.60 2.88 -36.74
CA CYS A 275 3.92 1.62 -36.93
C CYS A 275 3.33 1.09 -35.62
N GLN A 276 2.00 1.04 -35.54
CA GLN A 276 1.24 0.28 -34.56
C GLN A 276 1.65 -1.19 -34.67
N ARG A 277 2.38 -1.72 -33.68
CA ARG A 277 2.57 -3.16 -33.55
C ARG A 277 1.28 -3.78 -33.04
N THR A 278 0.43 -4.22 -33.96
CA THR A 278 -0.75 -5.03 -33.67
C THR A 278 -0.30 -6.41 -33.18
N VAL A 279 -0.33 -6.65 -31.87
CA VAL A 279 -0.12 -7.99 -31.30
C VAL A 279 -1.36 -8.83 -31.58
N ARG A 280 -1.21 -9.88 -32.38
CA ARG A 280 -2.28 -10.83 -32.72
C ARG A 280 -2.25 -11.97 -31.69
N ILE A 281 -3.07 -11.87 -30.65
CA ILE A 281 -3.21 -12.95 -29.65
C ILE A 281 -4.21 -13.98 -30.18
N ILE A 282 -3.77 -15.22 -30.34
CA ILE A 282 -4.62 -16.37 -30.71
C ILE A 282 -4.87 -17.18 -29.44
N LEU A 283 -6.11 -17.18 -28.95
CA LEU A 283 -6.54 -18.03 -27.82
C LEU A 283 -7.03 -19.38 -28.34
N ARG A 284 -6.31 -20.46 -28.03
CA ARG A 284 -6.81 -21.85 -28.16
C ARG A 284 -7.46 -22.27 -26.84
N PHE A 285 -8.76 -22.55 -26.87
CA PHE A 285 -9.44 -23.21 -25.75
C PHE A 285 -9.17 -24.72 -25.81
N ARG A 286 -8.48 -25.26 -24.79
CA ARG A 286 -8.62 -26.68 -24.44
C ARG A 286 -9.70 -26.78 -23.35
N ASN A 287 -10.71 -27.57 -23.67
CA ASN A 287 -11.88 -27.83 -22.86
C ASN A 287 -11.47 -28.30 -21.45
N SER A 288 -11.96 -27.61 -20.41
CA SER A 288 -11.91 -28.09 -19.02
C SER A 288 -13.34 -28.44 -18.63
N SER A 289 -13.62 -29.73 -18.44
CA SER A 289 -14.94 -30.26 -18.14
C SER A 289 -15.51 -29.74 -16.81
N ILE A 290 -16.80 -29.38 -16.82
CA ILE A 290 -17.62 -29.09 -15.63
C ILE A 290 -17.64 -30.30 -14.68
N PRO A 291 -17.41 -30.12 -13.36
CA PRO A 291 -17.57 -31.19 -12.38
C PRO A 291 -19.02 -31.67 -12.30
N ARG A 292 -19.24 -32.99 -12.26
CA ARG A 292 -20.57 -33.61 -12.21
C ARG A 292 -21.10 -33.84 -10.77
N ARG A 293 -20.48 -33.29 -9.72
CA ARG A 293 -20.91 -33.51 -8.32
C ARG A 293 -20.73 -32.25 -7.43
N PRO A 294 -21.57 -32.07 -6.38
CA PRO A 294 -21.47 -30.95 -5.45
C PRO A 294 -20.17 -30.93 -4.64
N CYS A 295 -19.73 -29.74 -4.28
CA CYS A 295 -18.53 -29.49 -3.46
C CYS A 295 -18.70 -30.04 -2.04
N SER A 296 -17.70 -30.72 -1.51
CA SER A 296 -17.66 -31.27 -0.13
C SER A 296 -17.24 -30.25 0.94
N ARG A 297 -17.24 -28.95 0.63
CA ARG A 297 -16.97 -27.86 1.58
C ARG A 297 -18.24 -27.03 1.78
N PRO A 298 -18.71 -26.79 3.02
CA PRO A 298 -19.96 -26.08 3.25
C PRO A 298 -19.81 -24.58 2.97
N MET A 299 -20.80 -23.99 2.30
CA MET A 299 -21.00 -22.54 2.16
C MET A 299 -21.32 -21.93 3.54
N PRO A 300 -20.91 -20.67 3.84
CA PRO A 300 -21.34 -20.02 5.06
C PRO A 300 -22.67 -19.29 4.80
N GLU A 301 -23.67 -19.53 5.65
CA GLU A 301 -24.82 -18.64 5.75
C GLU A 301 -25.25 -18.44 7.20
N ARG A 302 -25.79 -17.24 7.41
CA ARG A 302 -26.01 -16.45 8.63
C ARG A 302 -27.10 -17.05 9.55
N LEU A 303 -27.06 -16.67 10.85
CA LEU A 303 -28.12 -16.74 11.90
C LEU A 303 -28.08 -17.95 12.89
N MET A 304 -27.96 -17.58 14.18
CA MET A 304 -27.85 -18.27 15.51
C MET A 304 -28.92 -19.32 15.93
N PRO A 305 -28.95 -19.93 17.18
CA PRO A 305 -27.95 -20.33 18.21
C PRO A 305 -28.19 -21.80 18.75
N PRO A 306 -27.97 -22.18 20.05
CA PRO A 306 -26.93 -23.11 20.50
C PRO A 306 -27.46 -24.49 21.00
N ASN A 307 -26.58 -25.51 20.97
CA ASN A 307 -26.48 -26.67 21.89
C ASN A 307 -26.04 -27.92 21.13
N GLY A 308 -25.02 -28.62 21.66
CA GLY A 308 -24.75 -30.02 21.28
C GLY A 308 -23.30 -30.46 21.37
N SER A 309 -22.95 -30.99 22.55
CA SER A 309 -21.92 -31.99 22.91
C SER A 309 -20.54 -32.04 22.23
N SER A 310 -19.53 -32.08 23.09
CA SER A 310 -18.09 -32.22 22.87
C SER A 310 -17.57 -33.65 22.56
N ALA A 311 -16.35 -33.66 21.97
CA ALA A 311 -15.29 -34.71 21.92
C ALA A 311 -15.23 -35.61 20.65
N PRO A 312 -14.04 -36.16 20.24
CA PRO A 312 -12.80 -36.30 21.01
C PRO A 312 -11.50 -35.79 20.37
N THR A 313 -10.53 -35.60 21.28
CA THR A 313 -9.12 -35.30 21.09
C THR A 313 -8.40 -36.35 20.22
N ALA A 314 -7.84 -35.93 19.10
CA ALA A 314 -6.78 -36.67 18.40
C ALA A 314 -5.80 -35.67 17.77
N LEU A 315 -4.60 -35.62 18.36
CA LEU A 315 -3.43 -34.92 17.82
C LEU A 315 -2.98 -35.62 16.53
N THR A 316 -2.79 -34.86 15.45
CA THR A 316 -2.03 -35.35 14.28
C THR A 316 -1.07 -34.24 13.82
N PRO A 317 0.25 -34.50 13.79
CA PRO A 317 1.26 -33.49 13.52
C PRO A 317 1.35 -33.17 12.01
N LEU A 318 1.25 -31.88 11.66
CA LEU A 318 1.52 -31.38 10.31
C LEU A 318 2.98 -30.92 10.19
N THR A 319 3.79 -31.83 9.65
CA THR A 319 4.95 -31.66 8.76
C THR A 319 6.00 -30.56 9.00
N ASN A 320 7.26 -31.03 9.09
CA ASN A 320 8.51 -30.30 9.27
C ASN A 320 8.83 -29.25 8.19
N THR A 321 9.29 -28.08 8.64
CA THR A 321 9.90 -27.00 7.85
C THR A 321 11.36 -27.32 7.49
N ILE A 322 11.77 -27.07 6.24
CA ILE A 322 13.18 -27.02 5.81
C ILE A 322 13.60 -25.55 5.65
N PRO A 323 14.78 -25.14 6.16
CA PRO A 323 15.27 -23.76 6.08
C PRO A 323 15.84 -23.43 4.69
N ALA A 324 15.52 -22.22 4.19
CA ALA A 324 16.07 -21.70 2.96
C ALA A 324 17.49 -21.14 3.19
N SER A 325 18.50 -22.00 3.14
CA SER A 325 19.86 -21.59 2.76
C SER A 325 20.51 -22.66 1.90
N THR A 326 20.78 -22.38 0.63
CA THR A 326 21.73 -23.18 -0.16
C THR A 326 22.42 -22.32 -1.24
N ARG A 327 23.76 -22.34 -1.17
CA ARG A 327 24.75 -21.63 -2.01
C ARG A 327 24.95 -22.24 -3.41
N SER A 328 23.90 -22.64 -4.13
CA SER A 328 24.06 -23.33 -5.43
C SER A 328 23.38 -22.67 -6.64
N ALA A 329 23.21 -21.34 -6.62
CA ALA A 329 22.74 -20.57 -7.80
C ALA A 329 23.80 -19.60 -8.36
N THR A 330 25.09 -19.93 -8.20
CA THR A 330 26.20 -19.27 -8.91
C THR A 330 26.97 -20.29 -9.73
N ARG A 331 26.46 -20.59 -10.92
CA ARG A 331 27.22 -21.02 -12.11
C ARG A 331 26.28 -20.97 -13.32
N ALA A 332 26.73 -20.31 -14.38
CA ALA A 332 26.11 -20.14 -15.69
C ALA A 332 25.11 -18.96 -15.88
N ALA A 333 25.67 -17.76 -16.03
CA ALA A 333 25.25 -16.81 -17.07
C ALA A 333 26.44 -15.89 -17.39
N CYS A 334 27.34 -16.36 -18.26
CA CYS A 334 28.31 -15.50 -18.93
C CYS A 334 27.58 -14.73 -20.03
N SER A 335 27.47 -13.41 -19.90
CA SER A 335 27.26 -12.51 -21.03
C SER A 335 27.88 -11.15 -20.69
N GLY A 336 29.07 -10.91 -21.22
CA GLY A 336 29.77 -9.64 -21.08
C GLY A 336 29.05 -8.53 -21.83
N SER A 337 28.93 -7.36 -21.18
CA SER A 337 28.56 -6.12 -21.85
C SER A 337 29.83 -5.29 -21.99
N VAL A 338 30.26 -5.09 -23.23
CA VAL A 338 31.34 -4.18 -23.62
C VAL A 338 30.80 -2.75 -23.49
N VAL A 339 31.45 -1.95 -22.64
CA VAL A 339 31.33 -0.50 -22.62
C VAL A 339 32.11 0.04 -23.83
N LYS A 340 31.44 0.76 -24.73
CA LYS A 340 32.12 1.67 -25.64
C LYS A 340 32.12 3.06 -25.01
N THR A 341 33.31 3.62 -24.96
CA THR A 341 33.70 4.99 -24.58
C THR A 341 32.84 6.06 -25.23
#